data_AF-A0A2D4FPM5-F1
#
_entry.id   AF-A0A2D4FPM5-F1
#
_cell.length_a   1.000
_cell.length_b   1.000
_cell.length_c   1.000
_cell.angle_alpha   90.00
_cell.angle_beta   90.00
_cell.angle_gamma   90.00
#
_symmetry.space_group_name_H-M   'P 1'
#
loop_
_entity.id
_entity.type
_entity.pdbx_description
1 polymer ?
#
loop_
_entity_poly.entity_id
_entity_poly.type
_entity_poly.pdbx_seq_one_letter_code
_entity_poly.pdbx_strand_id
1 'polypeptide(L)'
;MDVMQKKADFFFTDNMSKDDPFLLYATFHSGGHCMIVTRDLLRDHKAVLSDSVTRRLFFKWQRGHQMVVSSYIPGKILTFEDALPYDTIVQTDGNTWHIPYDDHLSNRASFEIPVKWLCLQKK
;
A
#
# COMPACT_ATOMS: atom_id res chain seq x y z
N MET A 1 3.93 17.56 -22.63
CA MET A 1 5.03 17.20 -21.72
C MET A 1 5.68 18.44 -21.10
N ASP A 2 5.94 19.48 -21.89
CA ASP A 2 6.62 20.71 -21.44
C ASP A 2 6.01 21.40 -20.22
N VAL A 3 4.68 21.40 -20.10
CA VAL A 3 3.98 21.97 -18.93
C VAL A 3 4.17 21.09 -17.68
N MET A 4 4.28 19.77 -17.85
CA MET A 4 4.42 18.83 -16.74
C MET A 4 5.87 18.80 -16.23
N GLN A 5 6.85 18.85 -17.13
CA GLN A 5 8.27 18.92 -16.79
C GLN A 5 8.66 20.16 -15.99
N LYS A 6 7.83 21.22 -16.02
CA LYS A 6 8.00 22.41 -15.16
C LYS A 6 7.46 22.22 -13.74
N LYS A 7 6.70 21.15 -13.49
CA LYS A 7 5.98 20.90 -12.24
C LYS A 7 6.49 19.69 -11.46
N ALA A 8 7.18 18.77 -12.13
CA ALA A 8 7.72 17.56 -11.54
C ALA A 8 8.95 17.12 -12.32
N ASP A 9 9.84 16.38 -11.65
CA ASP A 9 10.96 15.70 -12.27
C ASP A 9 10.46 14.45 -13.00
N PHE A 10 11.06 14.18 -14.17
CA PHE A 10 10.69 13.03 -15.00
C PHE A 10 11.91 12.13 -15.18
N PHE A 11 11.68 10.83 -15.01
CA PHE A 11 12.58 9.78 -15.42
C PHE A 11 11.84 8.90 -16.43
N PHE A 12 12.37 8.81 -17.65
CA PHE A 12 11.78 8.01 -18.72
C PHE A 12 12.56 6.71 -18.85
N THR A 13 11.89 5.59 -18.64
CA THR A 13 12.43 4.26 -18.94
C THR A 13 12.18 3.94 -20.40
N ASP A 14 13.01 3.07 -20.97
CA ASP A 14 12.69 2.42 -22.23
C ASP A 14 11.35 1.66 -22.11
N ASN A 15 10.69 1.39 -23.24
CA ASN A 15 9.46 0.59 -23.29
C ASN A 15 9.75 -0.90 -23.05
N MET A 16 10.37 -1.18 -21.91
CA MET A 16 10.66 -2.50 -21.37
C MET A 16 9.55 -2.89 -20.41
N SER A 17 9.29 -4.18 -20.31
CA SER A 17 8.13 -4.73 -19.59
C SER A 17 8.15 -4.59 -18.06
N LYS A 18 9.11 -3.86 -17.46
CA LYS A 18 9.27 -3.75 -15.99
C LYS A 18 9.76 -2.38 -15.55
N ASP A 19 8.82 -1.50 -15.21
CA ASP A 19 9.04 -0.17 -14.61
C ASP A 19 9.00 -0.20 -13.08
N ASP A 20 8.30 -1.17 -12.48
CA ASP A 20 8.18 -1.34 -11.02
C ASP A 20 9.50 -1.27 -10.22
N PRO A 21 10.65 -1.84 -10.67
CA PRO A 21 11.90 -1.72 -9.93
C PRO A 21 12.37 -0.28 -9.74
N PHE A 22 12.14 0.60 -10.73
CA PHE A 22 12.51 2.00 -10.63
C PHE A 22 11.61 2.74 -9.64
N LEU A 23 10.31 2.46 -9.65
CA LEU A 23 9.35 3.00 -8.69
C LEU A 23 9.72 2.58 -7.25
N LEU A 24 9.97 1.29 -7.04
CA LEU A 24 10.38 0.75 -5.73
C LEU A 24 11.68 1.38 -5.25
N TYR A 25 12.69 1.43 -6.12
CA TYR A 25 13.99 2.02 -5.77
C TYR A 25 13.86 3.49 -5.39
N ALA A 26 13.21 4.30 -6.24
CA ALA A 26 13.03 5.72 -6.00
C ALA A 26 12.33 5.99 -4.66
N THR A 27 11.31 5.20 -4.35
CA THR A 27 10.54 5.35 -3.11
C THR A 27 11.36 4.97 -1.88
N PHE A 28 12.01 3.81 -1.90
CA PHE A 28 12.83 3.37 -0.78
C PHE A 28 14.04 4.27 -0.55
N HIS A 29 14.69 4.72 -1.63
CA HIS A 29 15.82 5.64 -1.54
C HIS A 29 15.41 7.03 -1.01
N SER A 30 14.20 7.49 -1.34
CA SER A 30 13.66 8.75 -0.80
C SER A 30 13.35 8.66 0.70
N GLY A 31 13.06 7.47 1.22
CA GLY A 31 12.86 7.19 2.65
C GLY A 31 11.40 7.09 3.07
N GLY A 32 11.16 6.85 4.36
CA GLY A 32 9.85 6.46 4.91
C GLY A 32 8.74 7.51 4.90
N HIS A 33 8.97 8.69 4.33
CA HIS A 33 7.95 9.72 4.13
C HIS A 33 7.42 9.73 2.69
N CYS A 34 8.06 9.00 1.78
CA CYS A 34 7.75 9.04 0.37
C CYS A 34 6.52 8.19 0.05
N MET A 35 5.55 8.79 -0.64
CA MET A 35 4.33 8.12 -1.08
C MET A 35 4.39 7.78 -2.57
N ILE A 36 3.74 6.70 -2.96
CA ILE A 36 3.63 6.27 -4.37
C ILE A 36 2.20 6.31 -4.85
N VAL A 37 2.04 6.59 -6.15
CA VAL A 37 0.77 6.43 -6.87
C VAL A 37 1.00 5.41 -7.97
N THR A 38 0.44 4.22 -7.83
CA THR A 38 0.45 3.17 -8.86
C THR A 38 -0.81 2.32 -8.75
N ARG A 39 -1.28 1.80 -9.89
CA ARG A 39 -2.35 0.79 -9.93
C ARG A 39 -1.83 -0.63 -9.71
N ASP A 40 -0.52 -0.84 -9.81
CA ASP A 40 0.04 -2.17 -9.56
C ASP A 40 -0.06 -2.51 -8.07
N LEU A 41 -0.38 -3.76 -7.80
CA LEU A 41 -0.41 -4.33 -6.45
C LEU A 41 0.94 -4.92 -6.05
N LEU A 42 1.95 -4.83 -6.92
CA LEU A 42 3.33 -5.30 -6.77
C LEU A 42 3.38 -6.79 -6.42
N ARG A 43 2.49 -7.59 -7.03
CA ARG A 43 2.27 -9.01 -6.68
C ARG A 43 3.48 -9.88 -6.95
N ASP A 44 4.13 -9.69 -8.09
CA ASP A 44 5.29 -10.50 -8.48
C ASP A 44 6.50 -10.19 -7.59
N HIS A 45 6.65 -8.91 -7.20
CA HIS A 45 7.67 -8.48 -6.25
C HIS A 45 7.45 -9.06 -4.84
N LYS A 46 6.19 -9.27 -4.43
CA LYS A 46 5.87 -9.97 -3.17
C LYS A 46 6.21 -11.46 -3.24
N ALA A 47 5.94 -12.10 -4.37
CA ALA A 47 6.09 -13.54 -4.53
C ALA A 47 7.56 -13.99 -4.43
N VAL A 48 8.50 -13.12 -4.83
CA VAL A 48 9.94 -13.40 -4.75
C VAL A 48 10.56 -13.16 -3.36
N LEU A 49 9.82 -12.54 -2.43
CA LEU A 49 10.28 -12.36 -1.04
C LEU A 49 10.08 -13.68 -0.25
N SER A 50 11.15 -14.46 -0.15
CA SER A 50 11.16 -15.77 0.53
C SER A 50 11.06 -15.65 2.05
N ASP A 51 11.62 -14.60 2.63
CA ASP A 51 11.59 -14.36 4.07
C ASP A 51 10.22 -13.82 4.54
N SER A 52 9.65 -14.47 5.54
CA SER A 52 8.31 -14.13 6.05
C SER A 52 8.28 -12.76 6.74
N VAL A 53 9.37 -12.34 7.38
CA VAL A 53 9.49 -11.04 8.05
C VAL A 53 9.56 -9.92 7.01
N THR A 54 10.42 -10.06 6.02
CA THR A 54 10.58 -9.11 4.92
C THR A 54 9.30 -8.96 4.14
N ARG A 55 8.62 -10.08 3.83
CA ARG A 55 7.32 -10.05 3.17
C ARG A 55 6.27 -9.29 3.99
N ARG A 56 6.22 -9.51 5.30
CA ARG A 56 5.32 -8.77 6.22
C ARG A 56 5.65 -7.27 6.23
N LEU A 57 6.94 -6.90 6.29
CA LEU A 57 7.36 -5.50 6.25
C LEU A 57 6.98 -4.83 4.91
N PHE A 58 7.12 -5.56 3.80
CA PHE A 58 6.69 -5.07 2.49
C PHE A 58 5.18 -4.81 2.43
N PHE A 59 4.34 -5.70 2.99
CA PHE A 59 2.89 -5.47 3.08
C PHE A 59 2.54 -4.27 3.96
N LYS A 60 3.24 -4.09 5.08
CA LYS A 60 3.07 -2.92 5.94
C LYS A 60 3.46 -1.64 5.20
N TRP A 61 4.61 -1.64 4.53
CA TRP A 61 5.07 -0.52 3.72
C TRP A 61 4.06 -0.17 2.62
N GLN A 62 3.65 -1.15 1.81
CA GLN A 62 2.72 -0.90 0.70
C GLN A 62 1.42 -0.25 1.17
N ARG A 63 0.80 -0.78 2.24
CA ARG A 63 -0.45 -0.23 2.79
C ARG A 63 -0.30 1.19 3.33
N GLY A 64 0.88 1.52 3.85
CA GLY A 64 1.16 2.85 4.40
C GLY A 64 1.65 3.87 3.37
N HIS A 65 2.17 3.44 2.21
CA HIS A 65 2.86 4.31 1.26
C HIS A 65 2.21 4.35 -0.13
N GLN A 66 1.32 3.41 -0.48
CA GLN A 66 0.58 3.42 -1.74
C GLN A 66 -0.72 4.23 -1.61
N MET A 67 -0.78 5.37 -2.28
CA MET A 67 -1.97 6.21 -2.36
C MET A 67 -2.95 5.65 -3.40
N VAL A 68 -4.18 5.38 -2.96
CA VAL A 68 -5.27 4.90 -3.82
C VAL A 68 -6.12 6.08 -4.26
N VAL A 69 -6.36 6.20 -5.56
CA VAL A 69 -7.27 7.22 -6.10
C VAL A 69 -8.70 6.74 -5.91
N SER A 70 -9.50 7.45 -5.12
CA SER A 70 -10.84 7.00 -4.73
C SER A 70 -11.85 7.05 -5.89
N SER A 71 -11.77 8.09 -6.72
CA SER A 71 -12.53 8.19 -7.96
C SER A 71 -11.91 9.21 -8.90
N TYR A 72 -12.02 8.98 -10.22
CA TYR A 72 -11.69 9.97 -11.23
C TYR A 72 -12.96 10.45 -11.92
N ILE A 73 -13.30 11.72 -11.71
CA ILE A 73 -14.40 12.40 -12.42
C ILE A 73 -13.79 13.58 -13.17
N PRO A 74 -13.85 13.61 -14.52
CA PRO A 74 -13.32 14.73 -15.30
C PRO A 74 -13.84 16.08 -14.81
N GLY A 75 -12.95 17.05 -14.64
CA GLY A 75 -13.28 18.39 -14.15
C GLY A 75 -13.47 18.53 -12.63
N LYS A 76 -13.40 17.44 -11.86
CA LYS A 76 -13.37 17.48 -10.40
C LYS A 76 -11.95 17.31 -9.86
N ILE A 77 -11.72 17.78 -8.64
CA ILE A 77 -10.46 17.59 -7.91
C ILE A 77 -10.29 16.09 -7.63
N LEU A 78 -9.08 15.59 -7.89
CA LEU A 78 -8.68 14.22 -7.59
C LEU A 78 -8.59 14.04 -6.06
N THR A 79 -9.21 12.98 -5.55
CA THR A 79 -9.15 12.62 -4.13
C THR A 79 -8.46 11.28 -3.93
N PHE A 80 -7.66 11.18 -2.88
CA PHE A 80 -7.01 9.95 -2.46
C PHE A 80 -7.72 9.37 -1.24
N GLU A 81 -7.65 8.05 -1.09
CA GLU A 81 -8.06 7.38 0.14
C GLU A 81 -7.06 7.67 1.26
N ASP A 82 -7.57 7.81 2.49
CA ASP A 82 -6.73 8.04 3.66
C ASP A 82 -5.92 6.79 3.99
N ALA A 83 -4.61 6.95 4.20
CA ALA A 83 -3.79 5.91 4.77
C ALA A 83 -4.15 5.74 6.26
N LEU A 84 -4.43 4.50 6.68
CA LEU A 84 -4.72 4.24 8.08
C LEU A 84 -3.46 4.49 8.94
N PRO A 85 -3.59 5.16 10.10
CA PRO A 85 -2.46 5.42 10.98
C PRO A 85 -2.02 4.17 11.77
N TYR A 86 -2.65 3.02 11.51
CA TYR A 86 -2.39 1.74 12.16
C TYR A 86 -2.31 0.60 11.14
N ASP A 87 -1.61 -0.46 11.51
CA ASP A 87 -1.40 -1.62 10.65
C ASP A 87 -2.51 -2.66 10.89
N THR A 88 -3.29 -3.00 9.85
CA THR A 88 -4.34 -4.01 9.92
C THR A 88 -3.76 -5.42 9.79
N ILE A 89 -3.22 -5.92 10.91
CA ILE A 89 -2.70 -7.28 11.05
C ILE A 89 -3.13 -7.86 12.40
N VAL A 90 -2.91 -9.16 12.61
CA VAL A 90 -3.00 -9.74 13.95
C VAL A 90 -1.92 -9.13 14.84
N GLN A 91 -2.33 -8.56 15.98
CA GLN A 91 -1.47 -7.85 16.93
C GLN A 91 -1.73 -8.35 18.35
N THR A 92 -0.68 -8.37 19.17
CA THR A 92 -0.78 -8.68 20.60
C THR A 92 0.32 -7.98 21.39
N ASP A 93 0.00 -7.58 22.62
CA ASP A 93 0.96 -7.12 23.63
C ASP A 93 1.21 -8.19 24.73
N GLY A 94 0.68 -9.41 24.54
CA GLY A 94 0.69 -10.51 25.50
C GLY A 94 -0.54 -10.59 26.40
N ASN A 95 -1.20 -9.46 26.68
CA ASN A 95 -2.42 -9.40 27.50
C ASN A 95 -3.68 -9.18 26.66
N THR A 96 -3.52 -8.49 25.53
CA THR A 96 -4.55 -8.20 24.55
C THR A 96 -4.21 -8.81 23.20
N TRP A 97 -5.24 -9.21 22.46
CA TRP A 97 -5.14 -9.61 21.06
C TRP A 97 -6.13 -8.81 20.23
N HIS A 98 -5.65 -8.30 19.10
CA HIS A 98 -6.44 -7.61 18.09
C HIS A 98 -6.33 -8.41 16.80
N ILE A 99 -7.45 -9.00 16.36
CA ILE A 99 -7.51 -9.89 15.20
C ILE A 99 -8.47 -9.28 14.17
N PRO A 100 -7.97 -8.73 13.05
CA PRO A 100 -8.82 -8.31 11.95
C PRO A 100 -9.55 -9.51 11.35
N TYR A 101 -10.82 -9.36 11.02
CA TYR A 101 -11.61 -10.42 10.39
C TYR A 101 -12.59 -9.88 9.35
N ASP A 102 -12.87 -10.71 8.35
CA ASP A 102 -13.94 -10.49 7.38
C ASP A 102 -15.23 -11.16 7.92
N ASP A 103 -16.38 -10.50 7.79
CA ASP A 103 -17.64 -11.16 8.11
C ASP A 103 -18.18 -11.95 6.92
N HIS A 104 -19.22 -12.76 7.13
CA HIS A 104 -19.81 -13.59 6.07
C HIS A 104 -20.43 -12.79 4.91
N LEU A 105 -20.61 -11.48 5.07
CA LEU A 105 -21.15 -10.57 4.05
C LEU A 105 -20.03 -9.78 3.34
N SER A 106 -18.79 -9.90 3.82
CA SER A 106 -17.64 -9.13 3.33
C SER A 106 -17.13 -9.75 2.03
N ASN A 107 -17.43 -9.11 0.91
CA ASN A 107 -16.83 -9.46 -0.39
C ASN A 107 -15.58 -8.59 -0.65
N ARG A 108 -14.61 -8.69 0.26
CA ARG A 108 -13.38 -7.89 0.24
C ARG A 108 -12.43 -8.40 -0.83
N ALA A 109 -11.87 -7.50 -1.64
CA ALA A 109 -10.81 -7.85 -2.58
C ALA A 109 -9.49 -8.16 -1.84
N SER A 110 -8.61 -8.96 -2.44
CA SER A 110 -7.36 -9.39 -1.78
C SER A 110 -6.39 -8.26 -1.42
N PHE A 111 -6.55 -7.08 -2.01
CA PHE A 111 -5.75 -5.88 -1.76
C PHE A 111 -6.38 -4.90 -0.76
N GLU A 112 -7.68 -5.01 -0.51
CA GLU A 112 -8.36 -4.24 0.54
C GLU A 112 -7.96 -4.79 1.91
N ILE A 113 -8.34 -4.15 3.01
CA ILE A 113 -8.04 -4.61 4.37
C ILE A 113 -9.32 -4.84 5.19
N PRO A 114 -9.35 -5.82 6.12
CA PRO A 114 -10.52 -5.99 6.98
C PRO A 114 -10.74 -4.75 7.84
N VAL A 115 -12.01 -4.34 7.98
CA VAL A 115 -12.38 -3.18 8.81
C VAL A 115 -12.86 -3.58 10.20
N LYS A 116 -13.20 -4.86 10.40
CA LYS A 116 -13.69 -5.38 11.68
C LYS A 116 -12.56 -6.02 12.47
N TRP A 117 -12.65 -5.89 13.79
CA TRP A 117 -11.63 -6.35 14.72
C TRP A 117 -12.27 -7.13 15.86
N LEU A 118 -11.71 -8.30 16.15
CA LEU A 118 -11.96 -9.03 17.39
C LEU A 118 -10.90 -8.58 18.41
N CYS A 119 -11.37 -8.04 19.54
CA CYS A 119 -10.52 -7.69 20.68
C CYS A 119 -10.70 -8.72 21.80
N LEU A 120 -9.60 -9.34 22.22
CA LEU A 120 -9.55 -10.26 23.35
C LEU A 120 -8.64 -9.66 24.41
N GLN A 121 -9.08 -9.65 25.66
CA GLN A 121 -8.30 -9.13 26.79
C GLN A 121 -8.33 -10.11 27.94
N LYS A 122 -7.15 -10.40 28.50
CA LYS A 122 -7.02 -11.17 29.74
C LYS A 122 -7.61 -10.37 30.90
N LYS A 123 -8.52 -10.99 31.66
CA LYS A 123 -9.05 -10.43 32.91
C LYS A 123 -8.00 -10.41 34.02
#